data_AF-A0A2X0MA25-F1
#
_entry.id   AF-A0A2X0MA25-F1
#
_cell.length_a   1.000
_cell.length_b   1.000
_cell.length_c   1.000
_cell.angle_alpha   90.00
_cell.angle_beta   90.00
_cell.angle_gamma   90.00
#
_symmetry.space_group_name_H-M   'P 1'
#
loop_
_entity.id
_entity.type
_entity.pdbx_description
1 polymer ?
#
loop_
_entity_poly.entity_id
_entity_poly.type
_entity_poly.pdbx_seq_one_letter_code
_entity_poly.pdbx_strand_id
1 'polypeptide(L)'
;MELPELTTATLRSAAGKDDPFAGWDTTPLFMQALPSDGALNDASGANTGQNTLAALQALAYDGSPSEIAEEFRNQGNQLFKQRKFKDAIGFYSRALDELGQDLSVEEKRTLWSNRAAANLELANYGSCLRDVAQVLGAPQTYYPEPMPEAWKRTDAKALLRSARALLGLDRLDEAFDALLRLQVLEERLGEAQLDSGKKWREQVQTKIQQRERLELGKKEKERRRKEEEQALVLAMTLRGVALPKITASKPLFSECPSDVRPPHFDPKSLPSSSSPSIPLLPPKADSEASSAAAIRWTAPPPETSLIFPIFLMMPLNNPPTRDLCLEFHTAATFGDLLASMDQDPTTIAMYIATKEGRVLKVGNKLTLGKVLVAAAGEAADDGWELKEGWALELVAVPKGPRGEEWVAKWKQEVKAGVKPLM
;
A
#
# COMPACT_ATOMS: atom_id res chain seq x y z
N MET A 1 -41.90 -23.97 -23.75
CA MET A 1 -41.51 -25.23 -24.41
C MET A 1 -40.24 -25.66 -23.72
N GLU A 2 -40.42 -26.27 -22.54
CA GLU A 2 -39.35 -26.72 -21.65
C GLU A 2 -39.54 -28.23 -21.50
N LEU A 3 -38.49 -28.98 -21.84
CA LEU A 3 -38.40 -30.42 -21.65
C LEU A 3 -37.86 -30.66 -20.22
N PRO A 4 -38.54 -31.42 -19.36
CA PRO A 4 -37.99 -31.75 -18.05
C PRO A 4 -36.90 -32.83 -18.17
N GLU A 5 -35.78 -32.57 -17.50
CA GLU A 5 -34.66 -33.50 -17.33
C GLU A 5 -35.10 -34.73 -16.53
N LEU A 6 -35.04 -35.90 -17.18
CA LEU A 6 -35.20 -37.20 -16.55
C LEU A 6 -33.98 -37.49 -15.67
N THR A 7 -34.15 -37.31 -14.36
CA THR A 7 -33.24 -37.86 -13.38
C THR A 7 -33.36 -39.39 -13.37
N THR A 8 -32.23 -40.06 -13.48
CA THR A 8 -32.06 -41.53 -13.52
C THR A 8 -32.58 -42.25 -12.27
N ALA A 9 -33.00 -41.52 -11.24
CA ALA A 9 -33.59 -42.04 -10.01
C ALA A 9 -34.99 -42.67 -10.18
N THR A 10 -35.66 -42.43 -11.32
CA THR A 10 -37.07 -42.83 -11.50
C THR A 10 -37.28 -44.17 -12.21
N LEU A 11 -36.22 -44.96 -12.46
CA LEU A 11 -36.32 -46.18 -13.29
C LEU A 11 -36.32 -47.52 -12.53
N ARG A 12 -36.34 -47.54 -11.19
CA ARG A 12 -36.38 -48.81 -10.43
C ARG A 12 -37.47 -48.94 -9.36
N SER A 13 -38.36 -47.96 -9.18
CA SER A 13 -39.41 -48.07 -8.15
C SER A 13 -40.61 -48.97 -8.54
N ALA A 14 -40.43 -49.87 -9.50
CA ALA A 14 -41.44 -50.82 -9.96
C ALA A 14 -40.86 -52.23 -10.11
N ALA A 15 -40.10 -52.69 -9.12
CA ALA A 15 -39.69 -54.09 -9.03
C ALA A 15 -40.67 -54.82 -8.09
N GLY A 16 -41.45 -55.75 -8.66
CA GLY A 16 -42.26 -56.69 -7.88
C GLY A 16 -41.38 -57.62 -7.03
N LYS A 17 -41.99 -58.37 -6.10
CA LYS A 17 -41.32 -59.24 -5.12
C LYS A 17 -40.39 -60.34 -5.69
N ASP A 18 -40.24 -60.44 -7.01
CA ASP A 18 -39.47 -61.45 -7.74
C ASP A 18 -38.39 -60.83 -8.67
N ASP A 19 -37.77 -59.70 -8.30
CA ASP A 19 -36.61 -59.16 -9.02
C ASP A 19 -35.29 -59.72 -8.44
N PRO A 20 -34.48 -60.48 -9.21
CA PRO A 20 -33.23 -61.09 -8.74
C PRO A 20 -32.14 -60.09 -8.35
N PHE A 21 -32.32 -58.79 -8.65
CA PHE A 21 -31.34 -57.74 -8.34
C PHE A 21 -31.78 -56.80 -7.21
N ALA A 22 -32.94 -57.01 -6.59
CA ALA A 22 -33.49 -56.13 -5.55
C ALA A 22 -32.61 -56.02 -4.29
N GLY A 23 -31.72 -57.00 -4.04
CA GLY A 23 -30.78 -56.99 -2.91
C GLY A 23 -29.41 -56.35 -3.20
N TRP A 24 -29.18 -55.86 -4.43
CA TRP A 24 -27.87 -55.32 -4.81
C TRP A 24 -27.56 -53.97 -4.17
N ASP A 25 -28.59 -53.14 -3.97
CA ASP A 25 -28.44 -51.83 -3.31
C ASP A 25 -28.08 -51.97 -1.81
N THR A 26 -28.32 -53.15 -1.22
CA THR A 26 -27.92 -53.52 0.15
C THR A 26 -26.57 -54.22 0.26
N THR A 27 -25.99 -54.69 -0.86
CA THR A 27 -24.62 -55.25 -0.86
C THR A 27 -23.57 -54.14 -0.98
N PRO A 28 -22.56 -54.09 -0.09
CA PRO A 28 -21.59 -52.98 -0.03
C PRO A 28 -20.84 -52.71 -1.34
N LEU A 29 -20.65 -53.73 -2.17
CA LEU A 29 -19.92 -53.64 -3.44
C LEU A 29 -20.66 -52.86 -4.54
N PHE A 30 -21.99 -52.74 -4.44
CA PHE A 30 -22.85 -52.14 -5.47
C PHE A 30 -23.70 -50.97 -4.94
N MET A 31 -23.51 -50.58 -3.68
CA MET A 31 -24.30 -49.54 -3.01
C MET A 31 -23.92 -48.13 -3.49
N GLN A 32 -24.89 -47.37 -3.98
CA GLN A 32 -24.68 -46.00 -4.49
C GLN A 32 -24.76 -44.89 -3.41
N ALA A 33 -25.39 -45.17 -2.27
CA ALA A 33 -25.48 -44.26 -1.12
C ALA A 33 -25.70 -45.05 0.18
N LEU A 34 -25.16 -44.58 1.31
CA LEU A 34 -25.32 -45.21 2.63
C LEU A 34 -26.77 -45.07 3.15
N PRO A 35 -27.34 -46.06 3.86
CA PRO A 35 -28.66 -45.93 4.48
C PRO A 35 -28.59 -44.98 5.68
N SER A 36 -29.59 -44.12 5.83
CA SER A 36 -29.68 -43.10 6.88
C SER A 36 -29.97 -43.65 8.28
N ASP A 37 -30.48 -44.88 8.38
CA ASP A 37 -30.66 -45.59 9.65
C ASP A 37 -29.63 -46.73 9.73
N GLY A 38 -28.72 -46.62 10.70
CA GLY A 38 -27.49 -47.40 10.85
C GLY A 38 -27.66 -48.89 11.18
N ALA A 39 -28.56 -49.61 10.53
CA ALA A 39 -28.72 -51.05 10.66
C ALA A 39 -28.76 -51.71 9.27
N LEU A 40 -27.58 -52.11 8.78
CA LEU A 40 -27.46 -53.09 7.70
C LEU A 40 -27.73 -54.48 8.28
N ASN A 41 -28.98 -54.74 8.64
CA ASN A 41 -29.43 -56.05 9.07
C ASN A 41 -29.92 -56.81 7.83
N ASP A 42 -29.12 -57.76 7.36
CA ASP A 42 -29.66 -58.82 6.52
C ASP A 42 -30.71 -59.63 7.30
N ALA A 43 -31.56 -60.36 6.59
CA ALA A 43 -32.64 -61.17 7.17
C ALA A 43 -32.15 -62.33 8.07
N SER A 44 -30.85 -62.38 8.41
CA SER A 44 -30.23 -63.42 9.24
C SER A 44 -29.76 -62.94 10.62
N GLY A 45 -30.10 -61.71 11.03
CA GLY A 45 -30.05 -61.29 12.43
C GLY A 45 -28.65 -61.33 13.08
N ALA A 46 -27.59 -61.25 12.28
CA ALA A 46 -26.22 -61.13 12.78
C ALA A 46 -25.62 -59.77 12.38
N ASN A 47 -24.66 -59.27 13.16
CA ASN A 47 -23.90 -58.03 12.98
C ASN A 47 -23.02 -58.02 11.69
N THR A 48 -23.51 -58.60 10.59
CA THR A 48 -22.77 -58.86 9.35
C THR A 48 -22.46 -57.57 8.60
N GLY A 49 -23.33 -56.55 8.62
CA GLY A 49 -23.10 -55.27 7.94
C GLY A 49 -21.95 -54.44 8.54
N GLN A 50 -21.86 -54.41 9.87
CA GLN A 50 -20.75 -53.74 10.57
C GLN A 50 -19.46 -54.55 10.45
N ASN A 51 -19.54 -55.87 10.51
CA ASN A 51 -18.41 -56.76 10.31
C ASN A 51 -17.90 -56.75 8.86
N THR A 52 -18.75 -56.54 7.86
CA THR A 52 -18.35 -56.43 6.45
C THR A 52 -17.74 -55.07 6.13
N LEU A 53 -18.26 -53.98 6.69
CA LEU A 53 -17.60 -52.67 6.61
C LEU A 53 -16.26 -52.65 7.35
N ALA A 54 -16.19 -53.26 8.54
CA ALA A 54 -14.95 -53.44 9.28
C ALA A 54 -13.98 -54.38 8.55
N ALA A 55 -14.47 -55.42 7.87
CA ALA A 55 -13.65 -56.31 7.04
C ALA A 55 -13.17 -55.64 5.74
N LEU A 56 -13.96 -54.73 5.16
CA LEU A 56 -13.55 -53.90 4.01
C LEU A 56 -12.54 -52.83 4.43
N GLN A 57 -12.72 -52.22 5.60
CA GLN A 57 -11.71 -51.36 6.21
C GLN A 57 -10.44 -52.15 6.53
N ALA A 58 -10.55 -53.37 7.07
CA ALA A 58 -9.40 -54.24 7.32
C ALA A 58 -8.69 -54.66 6.02
N LEU A 59 -9.43 -54.96 4.94
CA LEU A 59 -8.89 -55.22 3.61
C LEU A 59 -8.21 -53.98 2.98
N ALA A 60 -8.70 -52.77 3.27
CA ALA A 60 -8.04 -51.54 2.85
C ALA A 60 -6.76 -51.24 3.66
N TYR A 61 -6.60 -51.87 4.83
CA TYR A 61 -5.44 -51.79 5.74
C TYR A 61 -4.62 -53.10 5.75
N ASP A 62 -4.72 -53.93 4.71
CA ASP A 62 -3.93 -55.16 4.57
C ASP A 62 -2.53 -54.80 4.02
N GLY A 63 -1.69 -54.24 4.88
CA GLY A 63 -0.33 -53.80 4.56
C GLY A 63 0.40 -53.20 5.75
N SER A 64 1.73 -53.21 5.73
CA SER A 64 2.54 -52.51 6.73
C SER A 64 2.27 -50.99 6.69
N PRO A 65 2.39 -50.25 7.80
CA PRO A 65 2.18 -48.79 7.81
C PRO A 65 2.98 -48.03 6.73
N SER A 66 4.16 -48.53 6.38
CA SER A 66 5.00 -47.99 5.30
C SER A 66 4.37 -48.18 3.91
N GLU A 67 3.85 -49.38 3.62
CA GLU A 67 3.19 -49.68 2.33
C GLU A 67 1.92 -48.83 2.13
N ILE A 68 1.12 -48.68 3.19
CA ILE A 68 -0.11 -47.87 3.14
C ILE A 68 0.25 -46.39 2.93
N ALA A 69 1.28 -45.87 3.61
CA ALA A 69 1.74 -44.51 3.42
C ALA A 69 2.33 -44.28 2.02
N GLU A 70 2.99 -45.27 1.45
CA GLU A 70 3.47 -45.23 0.08
C GLU A 70 2.32 -45.17 -0.93
N GLU A 71 1.25 -45.93 -0.72
CA GLU A 71 0.05 -45.87 -1.57
C GLU A 71 -0.60 -44.48 -1.51
N PHE A 72 -0.81 -43.93 -0.30
CA PHE A 72 -1.32 -42.57 -0.15
C PHE A 72 -0.39 -41.52 -0.80
N ARG A 73 0.93 -41.69 -0.68
CA ARG A 73 1.91 -40.84 -1.35
C ARG A 73 1.78 -40.92 -2.86
N ASN A 74 1.61 -42.12 -3.42
CA ASN A 74 1.49 -42.36 -4.85
C ASN A 74 0.19 -41.76 -5.41
N GLN A 75 -0.94 -41.94 -4.73
CA GLN A 75 -2.21 -41.30 -5.07
C GLN A 75 -2.10 -39.78 -5.02
N GLY A 76 -1.51 -39.23 -3.95
CA GLY A 76 -1.23 -37.81 -3.83
C GLY A 76 -0.35 -37.28 -4.96
N ASN A 77 0.69 -38.03 -5.35
CA ASN A 77 1.59 -37.67 -6.46
C ASN A 77 0.87 -37.68 -7.82
N GLN A 78 -0.03 -38.64 -8.05
CA GLN A 78 -0.86 -38.68 -9.26
C GLN A 78 -1.77 -37.45 -9.35
N LEU A 79 -2.45 -37.11 -8.26
CA LEU A 79 -3.32 -35.93 -8.19
C LEU A 79 -2.52 -34.62 -8.32
N PHE A 80 -1.32 -34.56 -7.74
CA PHE A 80 -0.40 -33.44 -7.90
C PHE A 80 -0.02 -33.24 -9.37
N LYS A 81 0.30 -34.32 -10.10
CA LYS A 81 0.57 -34.27 -11.55
C LYS A 81 -0.65 -33.81 -12.35
N GLN A 82 -1.86 -34.16 -11.91
CA GLN A 82 -3.13 -33.68 -12.48
C GLN A 82 -3.50 -32.25 -12.07
N ARG A 83 -2.63 -31.55 -11.32
CA ARG A 83 -2.88 -30.21 -10.75
C ARG A 83 -4.07 -30.13 -9.77
N LYS A 84 -4.54 -31.27 -9.26
CA LYS A 84 -5.54 -31.36 -8.20
C LYS A 84 -4.87 -31.25 -6.83
N PHE A 85 -4.33 -30.06 -6.54
CA PHE A 85 -3.49 -29.84 -5.36
C PHE A 85 -4.24 -30.00 -4.03
N LYS A 86 -5.51 -29.58 -3.98
CA LYS A 86 -6.33 -29.69 -2.76
C LYS A 86 -6.56 -31.15 -2.36
N ASP A 87 -6.88 -31.99 -3.34
CA ASP A 87 -7.08 -33.43 -3.10
C ASP A 87 -5.76 -34.10 -2.72
N ALA A 88 -4.66 -33.74 -3.41
CA ALA A 88 -3.32 -34.23 -3.08
C ALA A 88 -2.92 -33.90 -1.62
N ILE A 89 -3.21 -32.68 -1.14
CA ILE A 89 -3.01 -32.30 0.27
C ILE A 89 -3.81 -33.22 1.20
N GLY A 90 -5.05 -33.56 0.82
CA GLY A 90 -5.88 -34.48 1.58
C GLY A 90 -5.22 -35.84 1.77
N PHE A 91 -4.68 -36.44 0.70
CA PHE A 91 -3.99 -37.73 0.77
C PHE A 91 -2.68 -37.68 1.57
N TYR A 92 -1.86 -36.64 1.39
CA TYR A 92 -0.64 -36.49 2.20
C TYR A 92 -0.94 -36.25 3.68
N SER A 93 -2.03 -35.52 3.98
CA SER A 93 -2.42 -35.26 5.37
C SER A 93 -2.93 -36.53 6.04
N ARG A 94 -3.77 -37.33 5.37
CA ARG A 94 -4.19 -38.65 5.88
C ARG A 94 -2.99 -39.55 6.20
N ALA A 95 -2.01 -39.64 5.29
CA ALA A 95 -0.80 -40.42 5.55
C ALA A 95 -0.02 -39.94 6.78
N LEU A 96 0.04 -38.62 7.01
CA LEU A 96 0.73 -38.04 8.17
C LEU A 96 -0.09 -38.15 9.47
N ASP A 97 -1.41 -38.06 9.40
CA ASP A 97 -2.29 -38.04 10.57
C ASP A 97 -2.57 -39.46 11.06
N GLU A 98 -2.77 -40.42 10.16
CA GLU A 98 -3.13 -41.82 10.48
C GLU A 98 -1.89 -42.69 10.75
N LEU A 99 -0.81 -42.51 9.99
CA LEU A 99 0.37 -43.39 10.02
C LEU A 99 1.63 -42.67 10.54
N GLY A 100 1.54 -41.37 10.81
CA GLY A 100 2.69 -40.53 11.15
C GLY A 100 3.37 -40.85 12.47
N GLN A 101 2.89 -41.77 13.29
CA GLN A 101 3.65 -42.28 14.45
C GLN A 101 4.57 -43.43 14.03
N ASP A 102 4.06 -44.36 13.23
CA ASP A 102 4.73 -45.61 12.84
C ASP A 102 5.69 -45.46 11.66
N LEU A 103 5.63 -44.35 10.93
CA LEU A 103 6.52 -44.08 9.79
C LEU A 103 7.96 -43.74 10.23
N SER A 104 8.91 -44.02 9.33
CA SER A 104 10.28 -43.51 9.41
C SER A 104 10.32 -41.98 9.29
N VAL A 105 11.38 -41.38 9.84
CA VAL A 105 11.67 -39.94 9.68
C VAL A 105 11.76 -39.55 8.19
N GLU A 106 12.33 -40.42 7.36
CA GLU A 106 12.50 -40.16 5.92
C GLU A 106 11.16 -40.09 5.17
N GLU A 107 10.24 -41.00 5.49
CA GLU A 107 8.91 -41.06 4.90
C GLU A 107 8.09 -39.83 5.29
N LYS A 108 8.13 -39.46 6.58
CA LYS A 108 7.49 -38.23 7.09
C LYS A 108 8.03 -36.99 6.40
N ARG A 109 9.36 -36.87 6.26
CA ARG A 109 9.99 -35.74 5.56
C ARG A 109 9.57 -35.65 4.10
N THR A 110 9.47 -36.79 3.42
CA THR A 110 8.99 -36.83 2.03
C THR A 110 7.53 -36.37 1.93
N LEU A 111 6.65 -36.85 2.82
CA LEU A 111 5.25 -36.46 2.88
C LEU A 111 5.07 -34.96 3.18
N TRP A 112 5.78 -34.41 4.18
CA TRP A 112 5.78 -32.97 4.47
C TRP A 112 6.29 -32.15 3.28
N SER A 113 7.37 -32.59 2.63
CA SER A 113 7.91 -31.95 1.42
C SER A 113 6.90 -31.92 0.27
N ASN A 114 6.15 -33.00 0.05
CA ASN A 114 5.13 -33.09 -1.01
C ASN A 114 3.88 -32.27 -0.67
N ARG A 115 3.44 -32.28 0.60
CA ARG A 115 2.34 -31.44 1.09
C ARG A 115 2.70 -29.95 1.00
N ALA A 116 3.94 -29.58 1.33
CA ALA A 116 4.45 -28.23 1.14
C ALA A 116 4.41 -27.81 -0.34
N ALA A 117 4.77 -28.71 -1.26
CA ALA A 117 4.70 -28.43 -2.70
C ALA A 117 3.26 -28.12 -3.15
N ALA A 118 2.29 -28.93 -2.71
CA ALA A 118 0.89 -28.72 -3.06
C ALA A 118 0.31 -27.44 -2.44
N ASN A 119 0.68 -27.14 -1.19
CA ASN A 119 0.31 -25.88 -0.53
C ASN A 119 0.92 -24.66 -1.24
N LEU A 120 2.15 -24.77 -1.75
CA LEU A 120 2.81 -23.70 -2.48
C LEU A 120 2.08 -23.36 -3.79
N GLU A 121 1.65 -24.36 -4.55
CA GLU A 121 0.91 -24.15 -5.80
C GLU A 121 -0.50 -23.58 -5.57
N LEU A 122 -1.09 -23.80 -4.38
CA LEU A 122 -2.34 -23.15 -3.96
C LEU A 122 -2.15 -21.77 -3.31
N ALA A 123 -0.92 -21.23 -3.28
CA ALA A 123 -0.58 -19.99 -2.57
C ALA A 123 -0.89 -20.02 -1.04
N ASN A 124 -1.00 -21.21 -0.44
CA ASN A 124 -1.12 -21.40 1.00
C ASN A 124 0.27 -21.29 1.66
N TYR A 125 0.87 -20.10 1.59
CA TYR A 125 2.27 -19.88 1.99
C TYR A 125 2.54 -20.21 3.46
N GLY A 126 1.64 -19.86 4.37
CA GLY A 126 1.78 -20.18 5.80
C GLY A 126 1.83 -21.69 6.08
N SER A 127 0.96 -22.47 5.45
CA SER A 127 0.94 -23.94 5.57
C SER A 127 2.18 -24.57 4.93
N CYS A 128 2.61 -24.06 3.76
CA CYS A 128 3.85 -24.48 3.12
C CYS A 128 5.06 -24.28 4.05
N LEU A 129 5.18 -23.10 4.68
CA LEU A 129 6.29 -22.80 5.60
C LEU A 129 6.25 -23.68 6.87
N ARG A 130 5.07 -24.00 7.38
CA ARG A 130 4.92 -24.93 8.52
C ARG A 130 5.42 -26.33 8.15
N ASP A 131 5.04 -26.83 6.98
CA ASP A 131 5.49 -28.14 6.48
C ASP A 131 7.00 -28.15 6.22
N VAL A 132 7.55 -27.09 5.61
CA VAL A 132 9.00 -26.95 5.42
C VAL A 132 9.74 -26.89 6.75
N ALA A 133 9.20 -26.21 7.76
CA ALA A 133 9.79 -26.20 9.10
C ALA A 133 9.83 -27.59 9.73
N GLN A 134 8.86 -28.47 9.46
CA GLN A 134 8.95 -29.88 9.89
C GLN A 134 10.05 -30.64 9.14
N VAL A 135 10.23 -30.39 7.84
CA VAL A 135 11.28 -31.04 7.04
C VAL A 135 12.69 -30.63 7.50
N LEU A 136 12.89 -29.33 7.75
CA LEU A 136 14.18 -28.76 8.13
C LEU A 136 14.45 -28.83 9.65
N GLY A 137 13.40 -28.93 10.45
CA GLY A 137 13.45 -28.93 11.92
C GLY A 137 13.27 -30.30 12.57
N ALA A 138 12.98 -31.36 11.79
CA ALA A 138 13.00 -32.74 12.27
C ALA A 138 14.32 -32.99 13.02
N PRO A 139 14.27 -33.68 14.19
CA PRO A 139 15.27 -33.54 15.22
C PRO A 139 16.70 -33.77 14.69
N GLN A 140 17.46 -32.69 14.76
CA GLN A 140 18.94 -32.63 14.78
C GLN A 140 19.56 -33.65 15.78
N THR A 141 18.75 -34.28 16.63
CA THR A 141 19.11 -35.28 17.65
C THR A 141 19.45 -36.66 17.06
N TYR A 142 19.14 -36.93 15.79
CA TYR A 142 19.48 -38.19 15.12
C TYR A 142 19.91 -37.90 13.68
N TYR A 143 20.93 -37.06 13.50
CA TYR A 143 21.69 -37.09 12.25
C TYR A 143 22.61 -38.31 12.31
N PRO A 144 22.32 -39.42 11.60
CA PRO A 144 23.37 -40.40 11.36
C PRO A 144 24.47 -39.65 10.60
N GLU A 145 25.67 -39.59 11.17
CA GLU A 145 26.85 -39.19 10.41
C GLU A 145 27.37 -40.43 9.67
N PRO A 146 27.48 -40.40 8.33
CA PRO A 146 27.21 -39.28 7.42
C PRO A 146 25.72 -39.14 7.01
N MET A 147 25.29 -37.90 6.78
CA MET A 147 23.92 -37.58 6.37
C MET A 147 23.51 -38.29 5.06
N PRO A 148 22.36 -38.99 5.02
CA PRO A 148 21.87 -39.63 3.80
C PRO A 148 21.65 -38.61 2.68
N GLU A 149 22.04 -38.98 1.47
CA GLU A 149 21.92 -38.12 0.29
C GLU A 149 20.46 -37.74 -0.03
N ALA A 150 19.52 -38.67 0.22
CA ALA A 150 18.09 -38.44 0.05
C ALA A 150 17.56 -37.29 0.93
N TRP A 151 18.12 -37.14 2.14
CA TRP A 151 17.72 -36.09 3.09
C TRP A 151 18.18 -34.72 2.59
N LYS A 152 19.42 -34.62 2.11
CA LYS A 152 19.96 -33.39 1.54
C LYS A 152 19.13 -32.92 0.34
N ARG A 153 18.73 -33.84 -0.55
CA ARG A 153 17.84 -33.51 -1.69
C ARG A 153 16.46 -33.04 -1.25
N THR A 154 15.95 -33.57 -0.15
CA THR A 154 14.65 -33.16 0.40
C THR A 154 14.77 -31.78 1.03
N ASP A 155 15.89 -31.47 1.69
CA ASP A 155 16.22 -30.15 2.23
C ASP A 155 16.39 -29.10 1.13
N ALA A 156 17.09 -29.42 0.03
CA ALA A 156 17.17 -28.54 -1.14
C ALA A 156 15.78 -28.14 -1.65
N LYS A 157 14.90 -29.14 -1.86
CA LYS A 157 13.52 -28.89 -2.34
C LYS A 157 12.71 -28.10 -1.31
N ALA A 158 12.88 -28.37 -0.01
CA ALA A 158 12.19 -27.64 1.04
C ALA A 158 12.64 -26.18 1.11
N LEU A 159 13.95 -25.90 1.02
CA LEU A 159 14.51 -24.55 0.96
C LEU A 159 13.97 -23.78 -0.25
N LEU A 160 13.98 -24.38 -1.44
CA LEU A 160 13.43 -23.74 -2.65
C LEU A 160 11.94 -23.41 -2.50
N ARG A 161 11.15 -24.30 -1.88
CA ARG A 161 9.73 -24.06 -1.61
C ARG A 161 9.52 -22.95 -0.59
N SER A 162 10.33 -22.91 0.47
CA SER A 162 10.25 -21.83 1.47
C SER A 162 10.60 -20.47 0.87
N ALA A 163 11.65 -20.40 0.04
CA ALA A 163 12.01 -19.18 -0.68
C ALA A 163 10.87 -18.67 -1.56
N ARG A 164 10.23 -19.56 -2.32
CA ARG A 164 9.06 -19.21 -3.14
C ARG A 164 7.86 -18.75 -2.29
N ALA A 165 7.61 -19.39 -1.15
CA ALA A 165 6.55 -19.00 -0.24
C ALA A 165 6.83 -17.63 0.43
N LEU A 166 8.06 -17.41 0.88
CA LEU A 166 8.51 -16.15 1.50
C LEU A 166 8.47 -14.99 0.49
N LEU A 167 8.83 -15.25 -0.78
CA LEU A 167 8.67 -14.29 -1.87
C LEU A 167 7.20 -13.92 -2.10
N GLY A 168 6.29 -14.91 -1.99
CA GLY A 168 4.83 -14.69 -2.06
C GLY A 168 4.27 -13.87 -0.89
N LEU A 169 4.90 -13.97 0.30
CA LEU A 169 4.59 -13.18 1.49
C LEU A 169 5.34 -11.83 1.56
N ASP A 170 6.12 -11.49 0.54
CA ASP A 170 6.99 -10.30 0.49
C ASP A 170 8.02 -10.20 1.64
N ARG A 171 8.37 -11.34 2.25
CA ARG A 171 9.44 -11.48 3.24
C ARG A 171 10.78 -11.70 2.54
N LEU A 172 11.25 -10.65 1.85
CA LEU A 172 12.35 -10.72 0.87
C LEU A 172 13.68 -11.13 1.49
N ASP A 173 14.03 -10.62 2.68
CA ASP A 173 15.31 -10.91 3.33
C ASP A 173 15.43 -12.39 3.70
N GLU A 174 14.35 -12.96 4.26
CA GLU A 174 14.29 -14.38 4.59
C GLU A 174 14.24 -15.27 3.34
N ALA A 175 13.57 -14.82 2.27
CA ALA A 175 13.58 -15.53 1.00
C ALA A 175 14.99 -15.59 0.41
N PHE A 176 15.76 -14.50 0.51
CA PHE A 176 17.13 -14.43 0.05
C PHE A 176 18.04 -15.36 0.87
N ASP A 177 17.93 -15.33 2.20
CA ASP A 177 18.67 -16.25 3.09
C ASP A 177 18.37 -17.73 2.78
N ALA A 178 17.11 -18.10 2.58
CA ALA A 178 16.73 -19.46 2.17
C ALA A 178 17.38 -19.89 0.84
N LEU A 179 17.49 -18.97 -0.12
CA LEU A 179 18.13 -19.22 -1.42
C LEU A 179 19.66 -19.29 -1.34
N LEU A 180 20.28 -18.55 -0.41
CA LEU A 180 21.71 -18.66 -0.14
C LEU A 180 22.04 -20.01 0.52
N ARG A 181 21.23 -20.43 1.50
CA ARG A 181 21.37 -21.76 2.13
C ARG A 181 21.20 -22.88 1.09
N LEU A 182 20.27 -22.73 0.16
CA LEU A 182 20.08 -23.66 -0.96
C LEU A 182 21.34 -23.76 -1.83
N GLN A 183 21.93 -22.63 -2.21
CA GLN A 183 23.14 -22.59 -3.03
C GLN A 183 24.31 -23.33 -2.36
N VAL A 184 24.52 -23.09 -1.06
CA VAL A 184 25.56 -23.78 -0.28
C VAL A 184 25.31 -25.30 -0.23
N LEU A 185 24.04 -25.71 -0.14
CA LEU A 185 23.68 -27.12 -0.10
C LEU A 185 23.87 -27.81 -1.46
N GLU A 186 23.50 -27.17 -2.57
CA GLU A 186 23.74 -27.66 -3.93
C GLU A 186 25.23 -27.80 -4.25
N GLU A 187 26.06 -26.85 -3.78
CA GLU A 187 27.51 -26.91 -3.92
C GLU A 187 28.11 -28.12 -3.18
N ARG A 188 27.65 -28.38 -1.95
CA ARG A 188 28.05 -29.57 -1.17
C ARG A 188 27.63 -30.90 -1.80
N LEU A 189 26.59 -30.90 -2.62
CA LEU A 189 26.12 -32.07 -3.40
C LEU A 189 26.92 -32.27 -4.69
N GLY A 190 27.82 -31.34 -5.05
CA GLY A 190 28.51 -31.34 -6.34
C GLY A 190 27.60 -30.91 -7.51
N GLU A 191 26.42 -30.36 -7.22
CA GLU A 191 25.39 -29.95 -8.19
C GLU A 191 25.41 -28.42 -8.41
N ALA A 192 26.55 -27.75 -8.22
CA ALA A 192 26.67 -26.29 -8.32
C ALA A 192 26.21 -25.69 -9.67
N GLN A 193 26.24 -26.49 -10.74
CA GLN A 193 25.78 -26.08 -12.07
C GLN A 193 24.24 -26.04 -12.21
N LEU A 194 23.50 -26.72 -11.32
CA LEU A 194 22.04 -26.75 -11.36
C LEU A 194 21.44 -25.39 -11.00
N ASP A 195 21.98 -24.76 -9.95
CA ASP A 195 21.60 -23.46 -9.39
C ASP A 195 20.09 -23.18 -9.46
N SER A 196 19.30 -24.06 -8.85
CA SER A 196 17.83 -24.06 -8.99
C SER A 196 17.19 -22.77 -8.42
N GLY A 197 17.91 -22.08 -7.53
CA GLY A 197 17.52 -20.82 -6.92
C GLY A 197 17.79 -19.56 -7.76
N LYS A 198 18.58 -19.62 -8.84
CA LYS A 198 19.06 -18.43 -9.58
C LYS A 198 17.96 -17.44 -9.96
N LYS A 199 16.93 -17.93 -10.67
CA LYS A 199 15.78 -17.13 -11.11
C LYS A 199 15.11 -16.43 -9.93
N TRP A 200 14.94 -17.12 -8.81
CA TRP A 200 14.28 -16.58 -7.63
C TRP A 200 15.17 -15.58 -6.90
N ARG A 201 16.49 -15.79 -6.86
CA ARG A 201 17.44 -14.81 -6.29
C ARG A 201 17.42 -13.51 -7.07
N GLU A 202 17.45 -13.57 -8.41
CA GLU A 202 17.34 -12.39 -9.27
C GLU A 202 16.02 -11.63 -9.04
N GLN A 203 14.90 -12.36 -8.91
CA GLN A 203 13.59 -11.75 -8.60
C GLN A 203 13.56 -11.08 -7.22
N VAL A 204 14.03 -11.78 -6.18
CA VAL A 204 14.11 -11.24 -4.81
C VAL A 204 15.00 -10.01 -4.77
N GLN A 205 16.19 -10.06 -5.36
CA GLN A 205 17.13 -8.95 -5.40
C GLN A 205 16.54 -7.74 -6.14
N THR A 206 15.85 -7.96 -7.26
CA THR A 206 15.15 -6.89 -7.99
C THR A 206 14.08 -6.23 -7.12
N LYS A 207 13.27 -7.03 -6.39
CA LYS A 207 12.28 -6.50 -5.46
C LYS A 207 12.90 -5.71 -4.29
N ILE A 208 13.99 -6.22 -3.71
CA ILE A 208 14.73 -5.53 -2.63
C ILE A 208 15.19 -4.15 -3.13
N GLN A 209 15.85 -4.10 -4.29
CA GLN A 209 16.30 -2.84 -4.90
C GLN A 209 15.14 -1.88 -5.19
N GLN A 210 13.99 -2.39 -5.64
CA GLN A 210 12.80 -1.56 -5.86
C GLN A 210 12.25 -0.98 -4.55
N ARG A 211 12.20 -1.77 -3.48
CA ARG A 211 11.76 -1.33 -2.15
C ARG A 211 12.69 -0.29 -1.57
N GLU A 212 13.99 -0.53 -1.59
CA GLU A 212 15.00 0.43 -1.13
C GLU A 212 14.92 1.74 -1.92
N ARG A 213 14.77 1.67 -3.24
CA ARG A 213 14.58 2.85 -4.10
C ARG A 213 13.30 3.61 -3.74
N LEU A 214 12.19 2.91 -3.47
CA LEU A 214 10.95 3.54 -3.04
C LEU A 214 11.11 4.24 -1.68
N GLU A 215 11.76 3.59 -0.71
CA GLU A 215 12.02 4.13 0.62
C GLU A 215 12.95 5.35 0.57
N LEU A 216 14.02 5.30 -0.23
CA LEU A 216 14.89 6.44 -0.48
C LEU A 216 14.13 7.59 -1.14
N GLY A 217 13.26 7.29 -2.11
CA GLY A 217 12.43 8.30 -2.77
C GLY A 217 11.44 8.98 -1.82
N LYS A 218 10.84 8.21 -0.90
CA LYS A 218 9.99 8.75 0.18
C LYS A 218 10.77 9.68 1.11
N LYS A 219 11.96 9.25 1.57
CA LYS A 219 12.84 10.06 2.43
C LYS A 219 13.26 11.36 1.75
N GLU A 220 13.65 11.30 0.48
CA GLU A 220 14.02 12.49 -0.29
C GLU A 220 12.83 13.43 -0.49
N LYS A 221 11.64 12.91 -0.83
CA LYS A 221 10.43 13.73 -0.97
C LYS A 221 10.10 14.47 0.33
N GLU A 222 10.22 13.79 1.47
CA GLU A 222 10.02 14.40 2.78
C GLU A 222 11.07 15.46 3.09
N ARG A 223 12.35 15.21 2.77
CA ARG A 223 13.43 16.19 2.90
C ARG A 223 13.13 17.46 2.10
N ARG A 224 12.80 17.31 0.80
CA ARG A 224 12.46 18.45 -0.08
C ARG A 224 11.28 19.25 0.46
N ARG A 225 10.21 18.56 0.89
CA ARG A 225 9.04 19.22 1.49
C ARG A 225 9.41 20.06 2.70
N LYS A 226 10.22 19.53 3.63
CA LYS A 226 10.64 20.25 4.84
C LYS A 226 11.52 21.47 4.51
N GLU A 227 12.46 21.31 3.59
CA GLU A 227 13.34 22.42 3.18
C GLU A 227 12.58 23.50 2.40
N GLU A 228 11.64 23.12 1.54
CA GLU A 228 10.76 24.05 0.82
C GLU A 228 9.86 24.82 1.79
N GLU A 229 9.27 24.13 2.78
CA GLU A 229 8.46 24.76 3.83
C GLU A 229 9.28 25.77 4.65
N GLN A 230 10.50 25.40 5.06
CA GLN A 230 11.40 26.30 5.77
C GLN A 230 11.80 27.52 4.93
N ALA A 231 12.12 27.31 3.66
CA ALA A 231 12.44 28.39 2.73
C ALA A 231 11.24 29.33 2.51
N LEU A 232 10.03 28.79 2.41
CA LEU A 232 8.81 29.57 2.28
C LEU A 232 8.52 30.41 3.52
N VAL A 233 8.64 29.83 4.72
CA VAL A 233 8.49 30.55 5.99
C VAL A 233 9.51 31.69 6.09
N LEU A 234 10.77 31.44 5.73
CA LEU A 234 11.81 32.47 5.71
C LEU A 234 11.46 33.58 4.70
N ALA A 235 11.06 33.21 3.48
CA ALA A 235 10.66 34.15 2.43
C ALA A 235 9.48 35.04 2.85
N MET A 236 8.48 34.47 3.52
CA MET A 236 7.31 35.21 4.04
C MET A 236 7.71 36.14 5.19
N THR A 237 8.53 35.65 6.13
CA THR A 237 8.99 36.43 7.29
C THR A 237 9.85 37.63 6.86
N LEU A 238 10.77 37.45 5.90
CA LEU A 238 11.59 38.54 5.35
C LEU A 238 10.76 39.60 4.61
N ARG A 239 9.55 39.25 4.17
CA ARG A 239 8.57 40.14 3.55
C ARG A 239 7.57 40.72 4.56
N GLY A 240 7.82 40.60 5.87
CA GLY A 240 6.97 41.19 6.91
C GLY A 240 5.61 40.51 7.07
N VAL A 241 5.44 39.26 6.58
CA VAL A 241 4.21 38.49 6.80
C VAL A 241 4.25 37.87 8.20
N ALA A 242 3.26 38.19 9.02
CA ALA A 242 3.12 37.67 10.37
C ALA A 242 2.50 36.26 10.32
N LEU A 243 3.34 35.24 10.51
CA LEU A 243 2.92 33.85 10.56
C LEU A 243 2.49 33.45 11.99
N PRO A 244 1.46 32.61 12.15
CA PRO A 244 1.12 32.03 13.44
C PRO A 244 2.25 31.09 13.92
N LYS A 245 2.28 30.80 15.23
CA LYS A 245 3.24 29.85 15.79
C LYS A 245 2.99 28.45 15.20
N ILE A 246 3.90 27.99 14.35
CA ILE A 246 3.86 26.66 13.73
C ILE A 246 4.18 25.62 14.81
N THR A 247 3.28 24.67 15.00
CA THR A 247 3.43 23.57 15.97
C THR A 247 3.08 22.24 15.30
N ALA A 248 3.48 21.11 15.89
CA ALA A 248 3.15 19.80 15.32
C ALA A 248 1.63 19.56 15.16
N SER A 249 0.82 20.15 16.04
CA SER A 249 -0.66 20.09 15.98
C SER A 249 -1.28 21.06 14.97
N LYS A 250 -0.55 22.10 14.56
CA LYS A 250 -0.99 23.12 13.60
C LYS A 250 0.14 23.39 12.60
N PRO A 251 0.31 22.50 11.60
CA PRO A 251 1.34 22.67 10.57
C PRO A 251 1.06 23.92 9.72
N LEU A 252 2.06 24.37 8.95
CA LEU A 252 1.88 25.47 8.01
C LEU A 252 0.73 25.13 7.04
N PHE A 253 -0.19 26.09 6.83
CA PHE A 253 -1.39 25.90 6.01
C PHE A 253 -2.38 24.85 6.54
N SER A 254 -2.29 24.47 7.82
CA SER A 254 -3.40 23.77 8.49
C SER A 254 -4.67 24.60 8.34
N GLU A 255 -5.80 23.96 8.02
CA GLU A 255 -7.10 24.61 7.86
C GLU A 255 -7.23 25.50 6.60
N CYS A 256 -6.31 25.39 5.62
CA CYS A 256 -6.49 26.02 4.31
C CYS A 256 -7.64 25.33 3.53
N PRO A 257 -8.67 26.06 3.07
CA PRO A 257 -9.74 25.52 2.23
C PRO A 257 -9.19 24.91 0.93
N SER A 258 -9.87 23.89 0.39
CA SER A 258 -9.43 23.17 -0.81
C SER A 258 -9.47 23.99 -2.10
N ASP A 259 -10.30 25.04 -2.12
CA ASP A 259 -10.50 25.98 -3.22
C ASP A 259 -9.47 27.11 -3.23
N VAL A 260 -8.74 27.32 -2.13
CA VAL A 260 -7.71 28.36 -2.01
C VAL A 260 -6.33 27.73 -2.01
N ARG A 261 -5.46 28.18 -2.92
CA ARG A 261 -4.06 27.80 -2.91
C ARG A 261 -3.30 28.73 -1.96
N PRO A 262 -2.67 28.22 -0.88
CA PRO A 262 -1.94 29.06 0.05
C PRO A 262 -0.73 29.73 -0.60
N PRO A 263 -0.11 30.71 0.08
CA PRO A 263 1.12 31.34 -0.40
C PRO A 263 2.19 30.33 -0.81
N HIS A 264 2.76 30.49 -1.99
CA HIS A 264 3.75 29.57 -2.56
C HIS A 264 4.72 30.31 -3.48
N PHE A 265 5.85 29.67 -3.80
CA PHE A 265 6.80 30.22 -4.78
C PHE A 265 6.21 30.23 -6.18
N ASP A 266 6.43 31.33 -6.91
CA ASP A 266 6.01 31.45 -8.30
C ASP A 266 6.81 30.46 -9.16
N PRO A 267 6.13 29.47 -9.82
CA PRO A 267 6.78 28.44 -10.61
C PRO A 267 7.66 28.99 -11.74
N LYS A 268 7.35 30.17 -12.27
CA LYS A 268 8.10 30.81 -13.36
C LYS A 268 9.39 31.48 -12.87
N SER A 269 9.48 31.76 -11.58
CA SER A 269 10.64 32.43 -10.96
C SER A 269 11.60 31.48 -10.24
N LEU A 270 11.29 30.18 -10.22
CA LEU A 270 12.12 29.17 -9.57
C LEU A 270 13.49 29.05 -10.26
N PRO A 271 14.60 28.97 -9.50
CA PRO A 271 15.89 28.69 -10.08
C PRO A 271 15.96 27.25 -10.60
N SER A 272 16.86 26.99 -11.55
CA SER A 272 17.05 25.66 -12.14
C SER A 272 17.31 24.57 -11.09
N SER A 273 17.92 24.90 -9.95
CA SER A 273 18.21 23.97 -8.85
C SER A 273 17.00 23.62 -7.97
N SER A 274 15.90 24.38 -8.06
CA SER A 274 14.67 24.13 -7.30
C SER A 274 13.53 23.59 -8.17
N SER A 275 13.81 23.30 -9.43
CA SER A 275 12.80 22.84 -10.39
C SER A 275 12.14 21.52 -9.95
N PRO A 276 10.80 21.40 -10.03
CA PRO A 276 10.09 20.16 -9.72
C PRO A 276 10.43 19.02 -10.70
N SER A 277 11.01 19.33 -11.86
CA SER A 277 11.46 18.35 -12.85
C SER A 277 12.71 17.58 -12.43
N ILE A 278 13.42 18.01 -11.38
CA ILE A 278 14.60 17.31 -10.87
C ILE A 278 14.17 15.99 -10.23
N PRO A 279 14.67 14.83 -10.71
CA PRO A 279 14.27 13.54 -10.18
C PRO A 279 14.64 13.42 -8.70
N LEU A 280 13.80 12.72 -7.92
CA LEU A 280 14.06 12.48 -6.49
C LEU A 280 15.35 11.67 -6.29
N LEU A 281 15.56 10.66 -7.13
CA LEU A 281 16.72 9.79 -7.05
C LEU A 281 17.49 9.84 -8.36
N PRO A 282 18.82 9.67 -8.32
CA PRO A 282 19.59 9.54 -9.54
C PRO A 282 19.03 8.38 -10.38
N PRO A 283 19.10 8.51 -11.72
CA PRO A 283 18.73 7.40 -12.58
C PRO A 283 19.67 6.21 -12.32
N LYS A 284 19.25 5.00 -12.68
CA LYS A 284 20.12 3.82 -12.53
C LYS A 284 21.39 4.03 -13.35
N ALA A 285 22.52 3.54 -12.83
CA ALA A 285 23.86 3.72 -13.43
C ALA A 285 23.92 3.33 -14.92
N ASP A 286 23.05 2.42 -15.36
CA ASP A 286 23.01 1.90 -16.74
C ASP A 286 22.26 2.81 -17.74
N SER A 287 21.71 3.94 -17.30
CA SER A 287 21.02 4.87 -18.20
C SER A 287 21.98 5.95 -18.74
N GLU A 288 21.86 6.27 -20.03
CA GLU A 288 22.63 7.33 -20.72
C GLU A 288 22.56 8.70 -20.01
N ALA A 289 21.55 8.90 -19.15
CA ALA A 289 21.37 10.06 -18.27
C ALA A 289 22.35 10.15 -17.09
N SER A 290 23.21 9.14 -16.86
CA SER A 290 24.20 9.12 -15.78
C SER A 290 25.39 10.06 -16.00
N SER A 291 25.52 10.66 -17.19
CA SER A 291 26.66 11.50 -17.59
C SER A 291 26.49 12.99 -17.27
N ALA A 292 25.26 13.45 -17.01
CA ALA A 292 25.02 14.80 -16.51
C ALA A 292 25.17 14.78 -14.99
N ALA A 293 26.10 15.59 -14.44
CA ALA A 293 26.22 15.81 -13.01
C ALA A 293 24.81 16.07 -12.43
N ALA A 294 24.27 15.10 -11.68
CA ALA A 294 22.89 15.13 -11.25
C ALA A 294 22.67 16.40 -10.44
N ILE A 295 21.96 17.37 -11.02
CA ILE A 295 21.66 18.64 -10.35
C ILE A 295 20.90 18.28 -9.09
N ARG A 296 21.55 18.49 -7.93
CA ARG A 296 20.94 18.21 -6.64
C ARG A 296 19.89 19.29 -6.39
N TRP A 297 18.67 18.86 -6.08
CA TRP A 297 17.62 19.79 -5.72
C TRP A 297 17.98 20.55 -4.45
N THR A 298 17.82 21.87 -4.48
CA THR A 298 17.95 22.77 -3.34
C THR A 298 16.66 23.58 -3.19
N ALA A 299 16.30 23.95 -1.96
CA ALA A 299 15.15 24.81 -1.74
C ALA A 299 15.31 26.17 -2.44
N PRO A 300 14.20 26.81 -2.86
CA PRO A 300 14.25 28.13 -3.48
C PRO A 300 14.85 29.16 -2.52
N PRO A 301 15.69 30.09 -3.00
CA PRO A 301 16.20 31.17 -2.18
C PRO A 301 15.06 32.11 -1.74
N PRO A 302 15.17 32.80 -0.59
CA PRO A 302 14.08 33.62 -0.07
C PRO A 302 13.71 34.81 -0.97
N GLU A 303 14.60 35.26 -1.85
CA GLU A 303 14.36 36.35 -2.81
C GLU A 303 13.43 35.95 -3.96
N THR A 304 13.21 34.65 -4.18
CA THR A 304 12.32 34.13 -5.22
C THR A 304 10.90 34.70 -5.07
N SER A 305 10.26 35.04 -6.18
CA SER A 305 8.92 35.64 -6.18
C SER A 305 7.91 34.70 -5.54
N LEU A 306 7.03 35.25 -4.70
CA LEU A 306 5.91 34.53 -4.11
C LEU A 306 4.60 34.91 -4.81
N ILE A 307 3.63 34.03 -4.69
CA ILE A 307 2.23 34.25 -5.09
C ILE A 307 1.39 34.15 -3.83
N PHE A 308 0.51 35.13 -3.63
CA PHE A 308 -0.43 35.17 -2.51
C PHE A 308 -1.88 35.10 -3.03
N PRO A 309 -2.77 34.31 -2.40
CA PRO A 309 -4.19 34.51 -2.57
C PRO A 309 -4.62 35.80 -1.85
N ILE A 310 -5.56 36.54 -2.44
CA ILE A 310 -6.03 37.83 -1.94
C ILE A 310 -7.55 37.93 -2.02
N PHE A 311 -8.18 38.38 -0.94
CA PHE A 311 -9.54 38.87 -0.97
C PHE A 311 -9.56 40.40 -1.17
N LEU A 312 -10.25 40.86 -2.21
CA LEU A 312 -10.58 42.26 -2.42
C LEU A 312 -11.99 42.54 -1.88
N MET A 313 -12.07 43.33 -0.82
CA MET A 313 -13.32 43.76 -0.20
C MET A 313 -13.74 45.11 -0.75
N MET A 314 -14.96 45.20 -1.27
CA MET A 314 -15.57 46.42 -1.78
C MET A 314 -16.84 46.74 -0.97
N PRO A 315 -16.70 47.31 0.24
CA PRO A 315 -17.80 47.48 1.19
C PRO A 315 -18.85 48.52 0.75
N LEU A 316 -18.49 49.43 -0.17
CA LEU A 316 -19.38 50.48 -0.65
C LEU A 316 -20.16 50.10 -1.92
N ASN A 317 -19.93 48.91 -2.48
CA ASN A 317 -20.75 48.34 -3.54
C ASN A 317 -22.16 48.02 -3.03
N ASN A 318 -23.12 47.91 -3.94
CA ASN A 318 -24.49 47.54 -3.60
C ASN A 318 -24.95 46.34 -4.45
N PRO A 319 -24.93 45.11 -3.91
CA PRO A 319 -24.50 44.74 -2.56
C PRO A 319 -22.96 44.84 -2.37
N PRO A 320 -22.45 44.87 -1.12
CA PRO A 320 -21.01 44.75 -0.85
C PRO A 320 -20.43 43.48 -1.48
N THR A 321 -19.23 43.57 -2.08
CA THR A 321 -18.58 42.42 -2.72
C THR A 321 -17.29 42.02 -2.01
N ARG A 322 -16.99 40.71 -2.07
CA ARG A 322 -15.77 40.07 -1.59
C ARG A 322 -15.27 39.17 -2.72
N ASP A 323 -14.27 39.64 -3.45
CA ASP A 323 -13.77 38.96 -4.63
C ASP A 323 -12.42 38.30 -4.33
N LEU A 324 -12.21 37.06 -4.78
CA LEU A 324 -10.99 36.30 -4.53
C LEU A 324 -10.09 36.29 -5.78
N CYS A 325 -8.88 36.82 -5.65
CA CYS A 325 -7.79 36.54 -6.58
C CYS A 325 -6.93 35.42 -6.02
N LEU A 326 -6.87 34.30 -6.73
CA LEU A 326 -6.09 33.13 -6.32
C LEU A 326 -4.58 33.37 -6.46
N GLU A 327 -4.16 34.18 -7.43
CA GLU A 327 -2.75 34.34 -7.80
C GLU A 327 -2.35 35.81 -7.92
N PHE A 328 -1.93 36.42 -6.81
CA PHE A 328 -1.28 37.73 -6.84
C PHE A 328 0.23 37.62 -6.65
N HIS A 329 0.96 37.83 -7.74
CA HIS A 329 2.41 37.74 -7.78
C HIS A 329 3.06 38.92 -7.04
N THR A 330 4.13 38.66 -6.27
CA THR A 330 4.87 39.72 -5.58
C THR A 330 5.45 40.80 -6.49
N ALA A 331 5.71 40.47 -7.76
CA ALA A 331 6.19 41.40 -8.78
C ALA A 331 5.08 42.22 -9.45
N ALA A 332 3.80 41.84 -9.31
CA ALA A 332 2.68 42.54 -9.91
C ALA A 332 2.31 43.82 -9.15
N THR A 333 1.76 44.81 -9.85
CA THR A 333 1.29 46.05 -9.23
C THR A 333 -0.16 45.96 -8.77
N PHE A 334 -0.53 46.77 -7.78
CA PHE A 334 -1.91 46.86 -7.32
C PHE A 334 -2.86 47.43 -8.38
N GLY A 335 -2.36 48.24 -9.32
CA GLY A 335 -3.11 48.68 -10.49
C GLY A 335 -3.48 47.51 -11.41
N ASP A 336 -2.54 46.60 -11.65
CA ASP A 336 -2.77 45.40 -12.47
C ASP A 336 -3.79 44.47 -11.80
N LEU A 337 -3.77 44.36 -10.46
CA LEU A 337 -4.76 43.60 -9.69
C LEU A 337 -6.17 44.16 -9.84
N LEU A 338 -6.34 45.48 -9.75
CA LEU A 338 -7.65 46.10 -9.95
C LEU A 338 -8.14 45.87 -11.38
N ALA A 339 -7.26 46.07 -12.37
CA ALA A 339 -7.60 45.84 -13.77
C ALA A 339 -7.98 44.38 -14.05
N SER A 340 -7.35 43.40 -13.37
CA SER A 340 -7.72 41.98 -13.52
C SER A 340 -9.04 41.60 -12.84
N MET A 341 -9.55 42.45 -11.95
CA MET A 341 -10.86 42.32 -11.30
C MET A 341 -11.92 43.29 -11.89
N ASP A 342 -11.70 43.77 -13.12
CA ASP A 342 -12.59 44.71 -13.82
C ASP A 342 -12.85 46.02 -13.05
N GLN A 343 -11.90 46.45 -12.21
CA GLN A 343 -11.94 47.70 -11.45
C GLN A 343 -11.01 48.75 -12.06
N ASP A 344 -11.44 50.02 -12.08
CA ASP A 344 -10.62 51.13 -12.57
C ASP A 344 -9.66 51.65 -11.48
N PRO A 345 -8.33 51.53 -11.66
CA PRO A 345 -7.36 52.03 -10.69
C PRO A 345 -7.44 53.55 -10.47
N THR A 346 -7.91 54.31 -11.46
CA THR A 346 -8.00 55.77 -11.35
C THR A 346 -9.12 56.22 -10.44
N THR A 347 -10.20 55.45 -10.32
CA THR A 347 -11.38 55.79 -9.51
C THR A 347 -11.35 55.17 -8.12
N ILE A 348 -10.61 54.08 -7.93
CA ILE A 348 -10.59 53.32 -6.68
C ILE A 348 -9.28 53.52 -5.93
N ALA A 349 -9.37 53.65 -4.60
CA ALA A 349 -8.24 53.69 -3.68
C ALA A 349 -8.21 52.40 -2.84
N MET A 350 -7.02 51.82 -2.72
CA MET A 350 -6.81 50.57 -1.98
C MET A 350 -6.15 50.82 -0.63
N TYR A 351 -6.54 50.00 0.34
CA TYR A 351 -6.03 50.03 1.70
C TYR A 351 -5.79 48.60 2.20
N ILE A 352 -4.83 48.45 3.09
CA ILE A 352 -4.50 47.20 3.75
C ILE A 352 -4.31 47.46 5.24
N ALA A 353 -4.79 46.55 6.08
CA ALA A 353 -4.62 46.61 7.52
C ALA A 353 -3.50 45.67 7.96
N THR A 354 -2.65 46.15 8.86
CA THR A 354 -1.62 45.35 9.54
C THR A 354 -2.21 44.65 10.76
N LYS A 355 -1.47 43.70 11.33
CA LYS A 355 -1.86 42.93 12.52
C LYS A 355 -2.13 43.81 13.75
N GLU A 356 -1.34 44.85 13.96
CA GLU A 356 -1.56 45.82 15.05
C GLU A 356 -2.60 46.91 14.71
N GLY A 357 -3.28 46.78 13.57
CA GLY A 357 -4.40 47.63 13.21
C GLY A 357 -4.04 48.97 12.57
N ARG A 358 -2.82 49.11 12.04
CA ARG A 358 -2.47 50.25 11.17
C ARG A 358 -3.07 50.03 9.79
N VAL A 359 -3.82 51.03 9.31
CA VAL A 359 -4.41 51.03 7.96
C VAL A 359 -3.56 51.88 7.03
N LEU A 360 -2.96 51.25 6.02
CA LEU A 360 -2.06 51.87 5.06
C LEU A 360 -2.74 51.99 3.70
N LYS A 361 -2.63 53.18 3.09
CA LYS A 361 -3.09 53.42 1.71
C LYS A 361 -2.05 52.88 0.73
N VAL A 362 -2.47 52.05 -0.20
CA VAL A 362 -1.60 51.43 -1.19
C VAL A 362 -1.69 52.18 -2.51
N GLY A 363 -0.55 52.56 -3.07
CA GLY A 363 -0.48 53.20 -4.38
C GLY A 363 -0.53 52.19 -5.52
N ASN A 364 -1.27 52.51 -6.58
CA ASN A 364 -1.48 51.59 -7.72
C ASN A 364 -0.19 51.17 -8.44
N LYS A 365 0.84 52.02 -8.45
CA LYS A 365 2.14 51.74 -9.10
C LYS A 365 3.09 50.92 -8.21
N LEU A 366 2.72 50.68 -6.94
CA LEU A 366 3.53 49.86 -6.05
C LEU A 366 3.30 48.38 -6.37
N THR A 367 4.36 47.60 -6.26
CA THR A 367 4.29 46.14 -6.33
C THR A 367 3.98 45.55 -4.98
N LEU A 368 3.30 44.40 -4.93
CA LEU A 368 3.02 43.69 -3.67
C LEU A 368 4.28 43.49 -2.83
N GLY A 369 5.38 43.02 -3.43
CA GLY A 369 6.63 42.75 -2.72
C GLY A 369 7.21 43.98 -2.00
N LYS A 370 7.09 45.18 -2.59
CA LYS A 370 7.54 46.44 -1.97
C LYS A 370 6.65 46.82 -0.78
N VAL A 371 5.33 46.65 -0.91
CA VAL A 371 4.39 46.92 0.19
C VAL A 371 4.61 45.93 1.33
N LEU A 372 4.85 44.67 1.00
CA LEU A 372 5.14 43.62 1.97
C LEU A 372 6.38 43.98 2.82
N VAL A 373 7.51 44.26 2.19
CA VAL A 373 8.76 44.63 2.87
C VAL A 373 8.64 45.94 3.67
N ALA A 374 7.85 46.91 3.20
CA ALA A 374 7.70 48.19 3.89
C ALA A 374 7.11 48.08 5.30
N ALA A 375 6.27 47.07 5.57
CA ALA A 375 5.69 46.88 6.90
C ALA A 375 6.68 46.30 7.92
N ALA A 376 7.73 45.61 7.47
CA ALA A 376 8.73 44.99 8.35
C ALA A 376 9.60 46.03 9.11
N GLY A 377 9.54 47.31 8.73
CA GLY A 377 10.51 48.33 9.13
C GLY A 377 10.21 49.16 10.38
N GLU A 378 9.02 49.05 11.02
CA GLU A 378 8.63 50.03 12.05
C GLU A 378 8.24 49.47 13.44
N ALA A 379 7.85 48.20 13.57
CA ALA A 379 7.58 47.57 14.86
C ALA A 379 7.92 46.08 14.79
N ALA A 380 8.66 45.57 15.79
CA ALA A 380 9.23 44.21 15.76
C ALA A 380 8.17 43.09 15.75
N ASP A 381 6.93 43.40 16.11
CA ASP A 381 5.80 42.47 16.19
C ASP A 381 4.63 42.79 15.23
N ASP A 382 4.73 43.88 14.44
CA ASP A 382 3.71 44.26 13.47
C ASP A 382 4.05 43.77 12.06
N GLY A 383 3.04 43.34 11.32
CA GLY A 383 3.20 42.76 10.00
C GLY A 383 1.88 42.44 9.33
N TRP A 384 1.95 41.75 8.21
CA TRP A 384 0.78 41.34 7.44
C TRP A 384 0.22 40.05 7.98
N GLU A 385 -0.97 40.10 8.57
CA GLU A 385 -1.70 38.90 8.99
C GLU A 385 -2.42 38.27 7.79
N LEU A 386 -2.18 36.98 7.58
CA LEU A 386 -2.97 36.18 6.64
C LEU A 386 -4.22 35.68 7.37
N LYS A 387 -5.39 35.98 6.82
CA LYS A 387 -6.68 35.66 7.47
C LYS A 387 -7.25 34.35 6.92
N GLU A 388 -8.55 34.34 6.61
CA GLU A 388 -9.24 33.17 6.10
C GLU A 388 -8.54 32.62 4.85
N GLY A 389 -8.29 31.31 4.84
CA GLY A 389 -7.63 30.63 3.72
C GLY A 389 -6.19 31.07 3.44
N TRP A 390 -5.49 31.64 4.44
CA TRP A 390 -4.11 32.10 4.30
C TRP A 390 -3.94 33.19 3.22
N ALA A 391 -5.00 33.98 3.01
CA ALA A 391 -5.05 35.07 2.06
C ALA A 391 -4.81 36.43 2.70
N LEU A 392 -4.28 37.37 1.91
CA LEU A 392 -4.23 38.80 2.28
C LEU A 392 -5.61 39.43 2.05
N GLU A 393 -6.01 40.34 2.92
CA GLU A 393 -7.25 41.10 2.76
C GLU A 393 -6.93 42.54 2.36
N LEU A 394 -7.43 42.94 1.19
CA LEU A 394 -7.36 44.29 0.69
C LEU A 394 -8.75 44.91 0.72
N VAL A 395 -8.83 46.18 1.07
CA VAL A 395 -10.06 46.95 1.03
C VAL A 395 -9.94 47.99 -0.05
N ALA A 396 -10.88 48.01 -0.97
CA ALA A 396 -10.95 49.00 -2.04
C ALA A 396 -12.22 49.84 -1.89
N VAL A 397 -12.05 51.16 -2.02
CA VAL A 397 -13.14 52.14 -1.91
C VAL A 397 -13.03 53.17 -3.03
N PRO A 398 -14.17 53.69 -3.54
CA PRO A 398 -14.16 54.79 -4.50
C PRO A 398 -13.48 56.03 -3.91
N LYS A 399 -12.66 56.71 -4.72
CA LYS A 399 -12.06 58.00 -4.37
C LYS A 399 -13.17 59.05 -4.28
N GLY A 400 -13.11 59.86 -3.23
CA GLY A 400 -14.10 60.90 -2.95
C GLY A 400 -14.55 60.90 -1.49
N PRO A 401 -15.41 61.86 -1.10
CA PRO A 401 -15.76 62.09 0.30
C PRO A 401 -16.42 60.88 0.95
N ARG A 402 -17.26 60.14 0.22
CA ARG A 402 -17.92 58.92 0.72
C ARG A 402 -16.92 57.82 1.08
N GLY A 403 -15.89 57.62 0.26
CA GLY A 403 -14.84 56.63 0.54
C GLY A 403 -13.93 57.05 1.69
N GLU A 404 -13.59 58.33 1.76
CA GLU A 404 -12.74 58.88 2.82
C GLU A 404 -13.41 58.82 4.20
N GLU A 405 -14.71 59.14 4.28
CA GLU A 405 -15.52 59.02 5.50
C GLU A 405 -15.58 57.56 5.97
N TRP A 406 -15.84 56.62 5.05
CA TRP A 406 -15.87 55.19 5.38
C TRP A 406 -14.51 54.70 5.90
N VAL A 407 -13.41 55.07 5.25
CA VAL A 407 -12.05 54.68 5.68
C VAL A 407 -11.70 55.29 7.04
N ALA A 408 -12.13 56.52 7.32
CA ALA A 408 -11.92 57.15 8.63
C ALA A 408 -12.63 56.37 9.75
N LYS A 409 -13.86 55.92 9.50
CA LYS A 409 -14.59 55.05 10.43
C LYS A 409 -13.92 53.70 10.59
N TRP A 410 -13.56 53.04 9.49
CA TRP A 410 -12.89 51.74 9.51
C TRP A 410 -11.56 51.78 10.26
N LYS A 411 -10.77 52.85 10.12
CA LYS A 411 -9.55 53.08 10.92
C LYS A 411 -9.81 53.08 12.43
N GLN A 412 -10.93 53.63 12.88
CA GLN A 412 -11.30 53.63 14.30
C GLN A 412 -11.72 52.22 14.75
N GLU A 413 -12.49 51.50 13.93
CA GLU A 413 -12.94 50.13 14.22
C GLU A 413 -11.77 49.15 14.33
N VAL A 414 -10.83 49.21 13.38
CA VAL A 414 -9.62 48.37 13.38
C VAL A 414 -8.76 48.66 14.60
N LYS A 415 -8.57 49.93 14.96
CA LYS A 415 -7.80 50.34 16.15
C LYS A 415 -8.48 49.92 17.46
N ALA A 416 -9.80 49.85 17.48
CA ALA A 416 -10.58 49.37 18.62
C ALA A 416 -10.58 47.84 18.75
N GLY A 417 -9.93 47.10 17.85
CA GLY A 417 -9.92 45.64 17.83
C GLY A 417 -11.29 45.02 17.54
N VAL A 418 -12.23 45.82 17.02
CA VAL A 418 -13.55 45.35 16.62
C VAL A 418 -13.38 44.58 15.32
N LYS A 419 -13.50 43.24 15.38
CA LYS A 419 -13.59 42.43 14.15
C LYS A 419 -14.75 42.98 13.33
N PRO A 420 -14.54 43.39 12.06
CA PRO A 420 -15.63 43.89 11.23
C PRO A 420 -16.70 42.82 11.15
N LEU A 421 -17.93 43.17 11.52
CA LEU A 421 -19.11 42.38 11.25
C LEU A 421 -19.21 42.21 9.73
N MET A 422 -18.92 41.01 9.24
CA MET A 422 -19.23 40.61 7.87
C MET A 422 -20.73 40.69 7.61
#